data_AF-B7BE30-F1
#
_entry.id   AF-B7BE30-F1
#
_cell.length_a   1.000
_cell.length_b   1.000
_cell.length_c   1.000
_cell.angle_alpha   90.00
_cell.angle_beta   90.00
_cell.angle_gamma   90.00
#
_symmetry.space_group_name_H-M   'P 1'
#
loop_
_entity.id
_entity.type
_entity.pdbx_description
1 polymer ?
#
loop_
_entity_poly.entity_id
_entity_poly.type
_entity_poly.pdbx_seq_one_letter_code
_entity_poly.pdbx_strand_id
1 'polypeptide(L)'
;MKEELGFKLYALETFNYSYQSEEELQEVIRRALDTLPERCREVFIKSRIEGLKYKEISDELGISVNTVENQMVTALKKLRVALKDYLPLLLFLVN
;
A
#
# COMPACT_ATOMS: atom_id res chain seq x y z
N MET A 1 2.92 23.29 -11.21
CA MET A 1 3.76 22.99 -10.01
C MET A 1 3.17 23.55 -8.71
N LYS A 2 2.74 24.82 -8.63
CA LYS A 2 2.07 25.36 -7.42
C LYS A 2 0.69 24.73 -7.13
N GLU A 3 -0.06 24.37 -8.17
CA GLU A 3 -1.39 23.76 -8.03
C GLU A 3 -1.34 22.31 -7.54
N GLU A 4 -0.33 21.54 -7.96
CA GLU A 4 -0.16 20.14 -7.54
C GLU A 4 0.22 20.03 -6.06
N LEU A 5 1.02 20.98 -5.55
CA LEU A 5 1.40 21.04 -4.14
C LEU A 5 0.21 21.40 -3.24
N GLY A 6 -0.64 22.33 -3.68
CA GLY A 6 -1.88 22.69 -2.99
C GLY A 6 -2.87 21.53 -2.92
N PHE A 7 -2.99 20.74 -4.00
CA PHE A 7 -3.81 19.53 -4.00
C PHE A 7 -3.27 18.46 -3.05
N LYS A 8 -1.96 18.24 -3.01
CA LYS A 8 -1.33 17.30 -2.06
C LYS A 8 -1.53 17.74 -0.61
N LEU A 9 -1.41 19.04 -0.32
CA LEU A 9 -1.63 19.59 1.02
C LEU A 9 -3.10 19.48 1.44
N TYR A 10 -4.04 19.85 0.58
CA TYR A 10 -5.48 19.72 0.84
C TYR A 10 -5.90 18.25 1.02
N ALA A 11 -5.32 17.34 0.22
CA ALA A 11 -5.55 15.91 0.37
C ALA A 11 -5.02 15.37 1.70
N LEU A 12 -3.83 15.81 2.14
CA LEU A 12 -3.25 15.46 3.44
C LEU A 12 -4.04 16.04 4.61
N GLU A 13 -4.51 17.28 4.52
CA GLU A 13 -5.33 17.91 5.55
C GLU A 13 -6.70 17.23 5.65
N THR A 14 -7.39 17.01 4.53
CA THR A 14 -8.67 16.29 4.50
C THR A 14 -8.52 14.86 5.02
N PHE A 15 -7.39 14.22 4.69
CA PHE A 15 -7.04 12.92 5.23
C PHE A 15 -6.91 12.97 6.76
N ASN A 16 -6.18 13.95 7.31
CA ASN A 16 -6.01 14.09 8.75
C ASN A 16 -7.32 14.39 9.51
N TYR A 17 -8.32 14.97 8.86
CA TYR A 17 -9.66 15.18 9.43
C TYR A 17 -10.60 13.95 9.37
N SER A 18 -10.27 12.95 8.55
CA SER A 18 -11.07 11.72 8.36
C SER A 18 -10.80 10.66 9.44
N TYR A 19 -9.68 10.76 10.13
CA TYR A 19 -9.25 9.82 11.18
C TYR A 19 -9.26 10.54 12.52
N GLN A 20 -9.97 9.99 13.50
CA GLN A 20 -10.04 10.58 14.83
C GLN A 20 -8.86 10.15 15.72
N SER A 21 -8.15 9.06 15.36
CA SER A 21 -6.92 8.64 16.05
C SER A 21 -5.98 7.78 15.19
N GLU A 22 -4.75 7.60 15.68
CA GLU A 22 -3.77 6.69 15.10
C GLU A 22 -4.25 5.22 15.12
N GLU A 23 -5.02 4.81 16.14
CA GLU A 23 -5.56 3.44 16.21
C GLU A 23 -6.56 3.16 15.08
N GLU A 24 -7.40 4.14 14.71
CA GLU A 24 -8.34 3.97 13.59
C GLU A 24 -7.61 3.80 12.27
N LEU A 25 -6.52 4.55 12.06
CA LEU A 25 -5.69 4.42 10.87
C LEU A 25 -5.02 3.03 10.80
N GLN A 26 -4.48 2.55 11.92
CA GLN A 26 -3.90 1.22 12.02
C GLN A 26 -4.93 0.13 11.71
N GLU A 27 -6.15 0.24 12.24
CA GLU A 27 -7.22 -0.72 11.99
C GLU A 27 -7.66 -0.73 10.52
N VAL A 28 -7.73 0.43 9.87
CA VAL A 28 -8.03 0.54 8.43
C VAL A 28 -6.95 -0.16 7.60
N ILE A 29 -5.67 0.09 7.89
CA ILE A 29 -4.55 -0.55 7.19
C ILE A 29 -4.59 -2.06 7.42
N ARG A 30 -4.81 -2.51 8.67
CA ARG A 30 -4.92 -3.93 9.03
C ARG A 30 -6.04 -4.61 8.25
N ARG A 31 -7.23 -4.02 8.22
CA ARG A 31 -8.37 -4.53 7.45
C ARG A 31 -8.08 -4.59 5.95
N ALA A 32 -7.39 -3.59 5.41
CA ALA A 32 -7.01 -3.58 4.00
C ALA A 32 -6.03 -4.73 3.68
N LEU A 33 -5.02 -4.95 4.53
CA LEU A 33 -4.12 -6.10 4.42
C LEU A 33 -4.88 -7.43 4.55
N ASP A 34 -5.92 -7.49 5.39
CA ASP A 34 -6.82 -8.64 5.54
C ASP A 34 -7.60 -9.03 4.29
N THR A 35 -7.75 -8.12 3.32
CA THR A 35 -8.35 -8.44 2.03
C THR A 35 -7.38 -9.09 1.02
N LEU A 36 -6.09 -9.12 1.34
CA LEU A 36 -5.06 -9.68 0.46
C LEU A 36 -4.98 -11.20 0.59
N PRO A 37 -4.88 -11.93 -0.53
CA PRO A 37 -4.42 -13.31 -0.51
C PRO A 37 -3.06 -13.39 0.19
N GLU A 38 -2.85 -14.45 0.97
CA GLU A 38 -1.68 -14.64 1.82
C GLU A 38 -0.36 -14.33 1.10
N ARG A 39 -0.15 -14.93 -0.09
CA ARG A 39 1.05 -14.70 -0.89
C ARG A 39 1.20 -13.26 -1.38
N CYS A 40 0.11 -12.61 -1.79
CA CYS A 40 0.15 -11.20 -2.16
C CYS A 40 0.51 -10.30 -0.97
N ARG A 41 0.01 -10.63 0.22
CA ARG A 41 0.35 -9.91 1.46
C ARG A 41 1.83 -10.09 1.80
N GLU A 42 2.32 -11.32 1.77
CA GLU A 42 3.72 -11.66 2.04
C GLU A 42 4.67 -10.86 1.13
N VAL A 43 4.43 -10.89 -0.18
CA VAL A 43 5.23 -10.12 -1.15
C VAL A 43 5.12 -8.61 -0.93
N PHE A 44 3.92 -8.11 -0.56
CA PHE A 44 3.73 -6.70 -0.23
C PHE A 44 4.55 -6.25 0.99
N ILE A 45 4.47 -7.01 2.10
CA ILE A 45 5.20 -6.71 3.34
C ILE A 45 6.70 -6.72 3.08
N LYS A 46 7.21 -7.76 2.43
CA LYS A 46 8.64 -7.88 2.09
C LYS A 46 9.15 -6.69 1.27
N SER A 47 8.38 -6.24 0.28
CA SER A 47 8.82 -5.12 -0.55
C SER A 47 8.68 -3.76 0.14
N ARG A 48 7.55 -3.49 0.80
CA ARG A 48 7.20 -2.14 1.28
C ARG A 48 7.59 -1.88 2.73
N ILE A 49 7.63 -2.92 3.55
CA ILE A 49 7.94 -2.80 4.98
C ILE A 49 9.38 -3.24 5.23
N GLU A 50 9.79 -4.38 4.69
CA GLU A 50 11.16 -4.89 4.86
C GLU A 50 12.15 -4.27 3.85
N GLY A 51 11.65 -3.60 2.81
CA GLY A 51 12.48 -2.89 1.82
C GLY A 51 13.22 -3.80 0.84
N LEU A 52 12.84 -5.08 0.73
CA LEU A 52 13.47 -6.04 -0.17
C LEU A 52 13.15 -5.73 -1.64
N LYS A 53 14.15 -5.89 -2.51
CA LYS A 53 13.98 -5.82 -3.96
C LYS A 53 13.28 -7.09 -4.45
N TYR A 54 12.59 -7.00 -5.58
CA TYR A 54 11.84 -8.14 -6.12
C TYR A 54 12.71 -9.36 -6.40
N LYS A 55 13.98 -9.16 -6.73
CA LYS A 55 14.93 -10.26 -6.90
C LYS A 55 15.22 -10.98 -5.58
N GLU A 56 15.41 -10.25 -4.48
CA GLU A 56 15.63 -10.81 -3.15
C GLU A 56 14.40 -11.59 -2.67
N ILE A 57 13.20 -11.05 -2.92
CA ILE A 57 11.93 -11.73 -2.61
C ILE A 57 11.75 -12.99 -3.46
N SER A 58 12.11 -12.92 -4.75
CA SER A 58 12.08 -14.06 -5.68
C SER A 58 12.98 -15.19 -5.18
N ASP A 59 14.20 -14.85 -4.76
CA ASP A 59 15.17 -15.82 -4.26
C ASP A 59 14.74 -16.41 -2.91
N GLU A 60 14.18 -15.60 -2.01
CA GLU A 60 13.69 -16.04 -0.69
C GLU A 60 12.46 -16.95 -0.79
N LEU A 61 11.50 -16.62 -1.65
CA LEU A 61 10.24 -17.36 -1.78
C LEU A 61 10.31 -18.51 -2.81
N GLY A 62 11.42 -18.64 -3.54
CA GLY A 62 11.59 -19.69 -4.57
C GLY A 62 10.63 -19.55 -5.76
N ILE A 63 10.21 -18.32 -6.07
CA ILE A 63 9.30 -18.00 -7.19
C ILE A 63 9.99 -17.10 -8.21
N SER A 64 9.46 -16.98 -9.42
CA SER A 64 10.03 -16.07 -10.41
C SER A 64 9.83 -14.59 -10.05
N VAL A 65 10.72 -13.70 -10.49
CA VAL A 65 10.56 -12.24 -10.37
C VAL A 65 9.24 -11.78 -11.00
N ASN A 66 8.84 -12.36 -12.13
CA ASN A 66 7.54 -12.07 -12.75
C ASN A 66 6.36 -12.47 -11.84
N THR A 67 6.50 -13.55 -11.06
CA THR A 67 5.49 -13.95 -10.07
C THR A 67 5.42 -12.94 -8.94
N VAL A 68 6.56 -12.44 -8.46
CA VAL A 68 6.63 -11.35 -7.46
C VAL A 68 5.91 -10.10 -7.97
N GLU A 69 6.20 -9.69 -9.21
CA GLU A 69 5.55 -8.54 -9.84
C GLU A 69 4.03 -8.71 -9.94
N ASN A 70 3.57 -9.88 -10.42
CA ASN A 70 2.14 -10.17 -10.54
C ASN A 70 1.42 -10.17 -9.19
N GLN A 71 2.06 -10.71 -8.15
CA GLN A 71 1.52 -10.68 -6.79
C GLN A 71 1.49 -9.25 -6.24
N MET A 72 2.51 -8.44 -6.51
CA MET A 72 2.55 -7.03 -6.12
C MET A 72 1.46 -6.21 -6.80
N VAL A 73 1.27 -6.38 -8.12
CA VAL A 73 0.19 -5.73 -8.87
C VAL A 73 -1.17 -6.12 -8.29
N THR A 74 -1.35 -7.38 -7.94
CA THR A 74 -2.59 -7.88 -7.32
C THR A 74 -2.80 -7.25 -5.94
N ALA A 75 -1.75 -7.17 -5.12
CA ALA A 75 -1.80 -6.54 -3.81
C ALA A 75 -2.19 -5.06 -3.92
N LEU A 76 -1.51 -4.30 -4.77
CA LEU A 76 -1.77 -2.87 -4.97
C LEU A 76 -3.18 -2.60 -5.52
N LYS A 77 -3.67 -3.42 -6.45
CA LYS A 77 -5.06 -3.30 -6.95
C LYS A 77 -6.09 -3.50 -5.84
N LYS A 78 -5.89 -4.53 -5.00
CA LYS A 78 -6.81 -4.80 -3.88
C LYS A 78 -6.74 -3.72 -2.81
N LEU A 79 -5.55 -3.29 -2.43
CA LEU A 79 -5.36 -2.19 -1.47
C LEU A 79 -5.95 -0.88 -2.00
N ARG A 80 -5.83 -0.60 -3.30
CA ARG A 80 -6.47 0.58 -3.91
C ARG A 80 -7.99 0.58 -3.76
N VAL A 81 -8.63 -0.59 -3.86
CA VAL A 81 -10.08 -0.72 -3.68
C VAL A 81 -10.45 -0.63 -2.20
N ALA A 82 -9.72 -1.35 -1.33
CA ALA A 82 -9.96 -1.35 0.11
C ALA A 82 -9.72 0.02 0.75
N LEU A 83 -8.78 0.79 0.20
CA LEU A 83 -8.40 2.12 0.68
C LEU A 83 -8.91 3.26 -0.20
N LYS A 84 -9.92 3.01 -1.04
CA LYS A 84 -10.43 4.02 -2.00
C LYS A 84 -10.93 5.29 -1.31
N ASP A 85 -11.52 5.16 -0.13
CA ASP A 85 -12.04 6.28 0.66
C ASP A 85 -10.90 7.01 1.41
N TYR A 86 -9.67 6.48 1.28
CA TYR A 86 -8.44 6.93 1.91
C TYR A 86 -7.34 7.23 0.88
N LEU A 87 -7.77 7.62 -0.33
CA LEU A 87 -6.97 7.99 -1.52
C LEU A 87 -5.66 8.76 -1.26
N PRO A 88 -5.56 9.69 -0.28
CA PRO A 88 -4.30 10.37 0.04
C PRO A 88 -3.18 9.41 0.54
N LEU A 89 -3.49 8.33 1.27
CA LEU A 89 -2.49 7.33 1.69
C LEU A 89 -1.95 6.52 0.52
N LEU A 90 -2.80 6.23 -0.47
CA LEU A 90 -2.41 5.41 -1.61
C LEU A 90 -1.33 6.09 -2.44
N LEU A 91 -1.31 7.43 -2.50
CA LEU A 91 -0.24 8.18 -3.16
C LEU A 91 1.09 8.05 -2.42
N PHE A 92 1.09 7.86 -1.10
CA PHE A 92 2.31 7.65 -0.31
C PHE A 92 2.86 6.23 -0.47
N LEU A 93 2.00 5.21 -0.60
CA LEU A 93 2.43 3.80 -0.73
C LEU A 93 2.87 3.40 -2.15
N VAL A 94 2.46 4.17 -3.16
CA VAL A 94 2.72 3.92 -4.59
C VAL A 94 3.93 4.70 -5.11
N ASN A 95 4.41 5.71 -4.37
CA ASN A 95 5.52 6.58 -4.76
C ASN A 95 6.84 6.23 -4.06
#